data_AF-A0A286F7U0-F1
#
_entry.id   AF-A0A286F7U0-F1
#
_cell.length_a   1.000
_cell.length_b   1.000
_cell.length_c   1.000
_cell.angle_alpha   90.00
_cell.angle_beta   90.00
_cell.angle_gamma   90.00
#
_symmetry.space_group_name_H-M   'P 1'
#
loop_
_entity.id
_entity.type
_entity.pdbx_description
1 polymer ?
#
loop_
_entity_poly.entity_id
_entity_poly.type
_entity_poly.pdbx_seq_one_letter_code
_entity_poly.pdbx_strand_id
1 'polypeptide(L)'
;MKSRVIFASLILGLGLVTTQANAATTINIDDSPAASKPASAMLVNGSQKQFAAYIGQNVAKFAQTTNWQNFMSVVSLYNQSPSAVLNLSPAERAKFNESAAQVQNTLAKHKNANAGHWMNQVDHTTRMINFLWNVNQPVAEAADIQ
;
A
#
# COMPACT_ATOMS: atom_id res chain seq x y z
N MET A 1 -22.98 -48.44 -6.58
CA MET A 1 -22.21 -47.48 -7.41
C MET A 1 -21.73 -46.36 -6.50
N LYS A 2 -20.41 -46.19 -6.32
CA LYS A 2 -19.83 -45.15 -5.45
C LYS A 2 -19.68 -43.86 -6.25
N SER A 3 -20.51 -42.86 -5.97
CA SER A 3 -20.44 -41.54 -6.60
C SER A 3 -19.22 -40.78 -6.06
N ARG A 4 -18.37 -40.28 -6.96
CA ARG A 4 -17.26 -39.40 -6.59
C ARG A 4 -17.65 -37.97 -6.96
N VAL A 5 -17.74 -37.11 -5.95
CA VAL A 5 -17.95 -35.67 -6.11
C VAL A 5 -16.61 -35.05 -6.50
N ILE A 6 -16.55 -34.43 -7.67
CA ILE A 6 -15.41 -33.64 -8.14
C ILE A 6 -15.66 -32.20 -7.72
N PHE A 7 -14.86 -31.69 -6.78
CA PHE A 7 -14.80 -30.27 -6.48
C PHE A 7 -14.04 -29.56 -7.61
N ALA A 8 -14.77 -28.83 -8.46
CA ALA A 8 -14.17 -27.91 -9.40
C ALA A 8 -13.66 -26.68 -8.64
N SER A 9 -12.37 -26.66 -8.30
CA SER A 9 -11.68 -25.44 -7.90
C SER A 9 -11.53 -24.57 -9.15
N LEU A 10 -12.32 -23.48 -9.19
CA LEU A 10 -12.19 -22.41 -10.17
C LEU A 10 -10.86 -21.68 -9.90
N ILE A 11 -9.78 -22.16 -10.49
CA ILE A 11 -8.53 -21.40 -10.59
C ILE A 11 -8.80 -20.32 -11.62
N LEU A 12 -9.22 -19.14 -11.16
CA LEU A 12 -9.16 -17.90 -11.93
C LEU A 12 -7.68 -17.53 -12.09
N GLY A 13 -7.02 -18.25 -13.00
CA GLY A 13 -5.74 -17.85 -13.55
C GLY A 13 -5.98 -16.62 -14.42
N LEU A 14 -5.96 -15.43 -13.81
CA LEU A 14 -5.57 -14.23 -14.54
C LEU A 14 -4.08 -14.38 -14.88
N GLY A 15 -3.82 -15.10 -15.97
CA GLY A 15 -2.55 -15.06 -16.67
C GLY A 15 -2.38 -13.67 -17.27
N LEU A 16 -1.86 -12.74 -16.48
CA LEU A 16 -1.16 -11.59 -17.01
C LEU A 16 0.16 -12.10 -17.58
N VAL A 17 0.10 -12.60 -18.82
CA VAL A 17 1.27 -12.66 -19.70
C VAL A 17 1.72 -11.21 -19.96
N THR A 18 2.49 -10.68 -19.02
CA THR A 18 3.34 -9.53 -19.31
C THR A 18 4.48 -10.09 -20.15
N THR A 19 4.38 -9.90 -21.46
CA THR A 19 5.54 -9.98 -22.32
C THR A 19 6.62 -9.11 -21.69
N GLN A 20 7.79 -9.71 -21.41
CA GLN A 20 8.96 -8.96 -21.01
C GLN A 20 9.35 -8.06 -22.19
N ALA A 21 8.76 -6.87 -22.24
CA ALA A 21 9.39 -5.76 -22.93
C ALA A 21 10.58 -5.38 -22.05
N ASN A 22 11.78 -5.73 -22.50
CA ASN A 22 12.99 -5.05 -22.07
C ASN A 22 12.83 -3.59 -22.51
N ALA A 23 12.13 -2.79 -21.71
CA ALA A 23 12.34 -1.36 -21.73
C ALA A 23 13.79 -1.19 -21.33
N ALA A 24 14.62 -0.80 -22.31
CA ALA A 24 15.97 -0.37 -22.06
C ALA A 24 15.93 0.56 -20.85
N THR A 25 16.58 0.14 -19.76
CA THR A 25 16.96 1.03 -18.69
C THR A 25 17.91 2.05 -19.32
N THR A 26 17.36 3.10 -19.91
CA THR A 26 18.05 4.37 -19.96
C THR A 26 18.27 4.70 -18.49
N ILE A 27 19.49 4.44 -18.03
CA ILE A 27 20.00 5.03 -16.81
C ILE A 27 19.99 6.52 -17.12
N ASN A 28 18.85 7.18 -16.87
CA ASN A 28 18.85 8.61 -16.63
C ASN A 28 19.66 8.75 -15.35
N ILE A 29 20.98 8.94 -15.50
CA ILE A 29 21.76 9.70 -14.55
C ILE A 29 21.18 11.10 -14.67
N ASP A 30 20.06 11.30 -13.98
CA ASP A 30 19.54 12.61 -13.67
C ASP A 30 20.57 13.23 -12.74
N ASP A 31 21.55 13.92 -13.33
CA ASP A 31 22.63 14.65 -12.66
C ASP A 31 22.11 15.92 -11.97
N SER A 32 20.80 15.97 -11.68
CA SER A 32 20.20 16.92 -10.76
C SER A 32 20.64 16.57 -9.33
N PRO A 33 20.82 17.54 -8.42
CA PRO A 33 21.27 17.33 -7.04
C PRO A 33 20.21 16.66 -6.14
N ALA A 34 19.45 15.70 -6.67
CA ALA A 34 18.45 14.91 -5.97
C ALA A 34 19.07 13.83 -5.05
N ALA A 35 20.38 13.57 -5.15
CA ALA A 35 21.10 12.65 -4.27
C ALA A 35 21.11 13.10 -2.78
N SER A 36 20.72 14.34 -2.50
CA SER A 36 20.58 14.88 -1.14
C SER A 36 19.14 15.27 -0.77
N LYS A 37 18.11 14.76 -1.47
CA LYS A 37 16.74 14.93 -0.99
C LYS A 37 16.55 14.06 0.25
N PRO A 38 16.12 14.63 1.40
CA PRO A 38 15.82 13.83 2.57
C PRO A 38 14.82 12.75 2.17
N ALA A 39 15.04 11.53 2.67
CA ALA A 39 14.11 10.43 2.46
C ALA A 39 12.70 10.94 2.75
N SER A 40 11.80 10.85 1.77
CA SER A 40 10.44 11.36 1.89
C SER A 40 9.83 10.90 3.22
N ALA A 41 9.15 11.79 3.94
CA ALA A 41 8.51 11.42 5.20
C ALA A 41 7.35 10.41 5.00
N MET A 42 6.94 10.18 3.76
CA MET A 42 5.85 9.31 3.34
C MET A 42 6.28 8.35 2.22
N LEU A 43 5.52 7.28 2.04
CA LEU A 43 5.66 6.31 0.96
C LEU A 43 5.17 6.88 -0.38
N VAL A 44 5.82 7.90 -0.92
CA VAL A 44 5.58 8.45 -2.27
C VAL A 44 6.19 7.54 -3.34
N ASN A 45 5.79 7.69 -4.61
CA ASN A 45 6.16 6.84 -5.75
C ASN A 45 7.55 6.16 -5.69
N GLY A 46 8.64 6.90 -5.44
CA GLY A 46 9.99 6.34 -5.31
C GLY A 46 10.18 5.47 -4.05
N SER A 47 9.88 6.03 -2.87
CA SER A 47 9.95 5.32 -1.59
C SER A 47 8.98 4.14 -1.49
N GLN A 48 7.81 4.20 -2.12
CA GLN A 48 6.87 3.08 -2.19
C GLN A 48 7.50 1.85 -2.86
N LYS A 49 8.20 2.05 -3.99
CA LYS A 49 8.87 0.96 -4.70
C LYS A 49 10.03 0.36 -3.89
N GLN A 50 10.81 1.22 -3.24
CA GLN A 50 11.89 0.80 -2.35
C GLN A 50 11.37 0.03 -1.13
N PHE A 51 10.25 0.47 -0.56
CA PHE A 51 9.58 -0.23 0.52
C PHE A 51 9.08 -1.62 0.10
N ALA A 52 8.46 -1.72 -1.08
CA ALA A 52 8.02 -3.00 -1.64
C ALA A 52 9.20 -3.97 -1.86
N ALA A 53 10.34 -3.47 -2.35
CA ALA A 53 11.56 -4.26 -2.48
C ALA A 53 12.07 -4.74 -1.11
N TYR A 54 12.11 -3.86 -0.10
CA TYR A 54 12.49 -4.21 1.26
C TYR A 54 11.62 -5.33 1.83
N ILE A 55 10.29 -5.21 1.73
CA ILE A 55 9.35 -6.22 2.22
C ILE A 55 9.48 -7.53 1.45
N GLY A 56 9.65 -7.46 0.12
CA GLY A 56 9.88 -8.66 -0.70
C GLY A 56 11.15 -9.42 -0.33
N GLN A 57 12.23 -8.72 0.02
CA GLN A 57 13.51 -9.33 0.39
C GLN A 57 13.56 -9.83 1.83
N ASN A 58 13.01 -9.06 2.77
CA ASN A 58 13.19 -9.31 4.21
C ASN A 58 11.97 -10.01 4.83
N VAL A 59 10.80 -9.89 4.20
CA VAL A 59 9.54 -10.44 4.73
C VAL A 59 8.70 -11.08 3.63
N ALA A 60 9.34 -11.86 2.74
CA ALA A 60 8.73 -12.42 1.53
C ALA A 60 7.36 -13.10 1.75
N LYS A 61 7.21 -13.84 2.86
CA LYS A 61 5.92 -14.49 3.21
C LYS A 61 4.80 -13.46 3.45
N PHE A 62 5.11 -12.35 4.11
CA PHE A 62 4.16 -11.27 4.34
C PHE A 62 3.79 -10.57 3.03
N ALA A 63 4.76 -10.41 2.12
CA ALA A 63 4.54 -9.81 0.80
C ALA A 63 3.52 -10.58 -0.08
N GLN A 64 3.21 -11.83 0.27
CA GLN A 64 2.21 -12.65 -0.43
C GLN A 64 0.81 -12.58 0.21
N THR A 65 0.66 -11.88 1.34
CA THR A 65 -0.61 -11.81 2.06
C THR A 65 -1.57 -10.79 1.46
N THR A 66 -2.87 -11.01 1.66
CA THR A 66 -3.91 -10.04 1.30
C THR A 66 -3.74 -8.72 2.04
N ASN A 67 -3.24 -8.74 3.28
CA ASN A 67 -2.95 -7.51 4.05
C ASN A 67 -1.91 -6.64 3.35
N TRP A 68 -0.83 -7.25 2.85
CA TRP A 68 0.16 -6.51 2.07
C TRP A 68 -0.45 -5.92 0.78
N GLN A 69 -1.22 -6.72 0.05
CA GLN A 69 -1.85 -6.28 -1.20
C GLN A 69 -2.85 -5.14 -0.99
N ASN A 70 -3.69 -5.24 0.05
CA ASN A 70 -4.65 -4.20 0.42
C ASN A 70 -3.96 -2.89 0.80
N PHE A 71 -2.90 -2.96 1.61
CA PHE A 71 -2.11 -1.79 1.98
C PHE A 71 -1.50 -1.12 0.74
N MET A 72 -0.79 -1.89 -0.09
CA MET A 72 -0.12 -1.37 -1.26
C MET A 72 -1.08 -0.86 -2.34
N SER A 73 -2.26 -1.45 -2.47
CA SER A 73 -3.29 -0.99 -3.41
C SER A 73 -3.73 0.44 -3.09
N VAL A 74 -4.06 0.73 -1.83
CA VAL A 74 -4.51 2.06 -1.40
C VAL A 74 -3.37 3.07 -1.43
N VAL A 75 -2.15 2.69 -1.02
CA VAL A 75 -0.97 3.57 -1.14
C VAL A 75 -0.66 3.89 -2.60
N SER A 76 -0.78 2.91 -3.50
CA SER A 76 -0.62 3.14 -4.94
C SER A 76 -1.70 4.07 -5.49
N LEU A 77 -2.96 3.88 -5.09
CA LEU A 77 -4.07 4.74 -5.47
C LEU A 77 -3.82 6.19 -5.02
N TYR A 78 -3.40 6.37 -3.77
CA TYR A 78 -3.03 7.68 -3.22
C TYR A 78 -1.92 8.35 -4.03
N ASN A 79 -0.86 7.62 -4.36
CA ASN A 79 0.28 8.16 -5.09
C ASN A 79 0.00 8.44 -6.58
N GLN A 80 -0.98 7.75 -7.17
CA GLN A 80 -1.45 8.01 -8.53
C GLN A 80 -2.40 9.22 -8.55
N SER A 81 -3.35 9.26 -7.63
CA SER A 81 -4.32 10.34 -7.50
C SER A 81 -4.79 10.46 -6.05
N PRO A 82 -4.29 11.44 -5.27
CA PRO A 82 -4.62 11.57 -3.86
C PRO A 82 -6.11 11.71 -3.58
N SER A 83 -6.89 12.35 -4.45
CA SER A 83 -8.34 12.49 -4.30
C SER A 83 -9.11 11.20 -4.54
N ALA A 84 -8.55 10.24 -5.29
CA ALA A 84 -9.24 8.98 -5.60
C ALA A 84 -9.48 8.12 -4.35
N VAL A 85 -8.67 8.27 -3.30
CA VAL A 85 -8.88 7.56 -2.03
C VAL A 85 -10.18 7.99 -1.34
N LEU A 86 -10.73 9.18 -1.65
CA LEU A 86 -12.00 9.64 -1.08
C LEU A 86 -13.18 8.79 -1.52
N ASN A 87 -13.08 8.14 -2.68
CA ASN A 87 -14.12 7.28 -3.24
C ASN A 87 -14.14 5.87 -2.61
N LEU A 88 -13.17 5.54 -1.76
CA LEU A 88 -13.16 4.25 -1.06
C LEU A 88 -14.32 4.15 -0.08
N SER A 89 -15.02 3.03 -0.12
CA SER A 89 -16.11 2.71 0.80
C SER A 89 -15.61 2.56 2.24
N PRO A 90 -16.49 2.70 3.26
CA PRO A 90 -16.11 2.48 4.66
C PRO A 90 -15.46 1.11 4.91
N ALA A 91 -15.91 0.06 4.22
CA ALA A 91 -15.35 -1.28 4.33
C ALA A 91 -13.92 -1.36 3.76
N GLU A 92 -13.63 -0.68 2.64
CA GLU A 92 -12.29 -0.61 2.07
C GLU A 92 -11.34 0.20 2.96
N ARG A 93 -11.83 1.31 3.53
CA ARG A 93 -11.07 2.12 4.51
C ARG A 93 -10.71 1.30 5.75
N ALA A 94 -11.64 0.50 6.27
CA ALA A 94 -11.40 -0.39 7.40
C ALA A 94 -10.35 -1.46 7.07
N LYS A 95 -10.46 -2.12 5.90
CA LYS A 95 -9.46 -3.10 5.43
C LYS A 95 -8.07 -2.49 5.27
N PHE A 96 -7.98 -1.26 4.78
CA PHE A 96 -6.72 -0.53 4.69
C PHE A 96 -6.09 -0.32 6.07
N ASN A 97 -6.87 0.18 7.03
CA ASN A 97 -6.37 0.44 8.38
C ASN A 97 -5.94 -0.84 9.11
N GLU A 98 -6.70 -1.92 8.97
CA GLU A 98 -6.28 -3.24 9.47
C GLU A 98 -4.97 -3.69 8.82
N SER A 99 -4.87 -3.56 7.49
CA SER A 99 -3.68 -3.93 6.74
C SER A 99 -2.46 -3.09 7.13
N ALA A 100 -2.63 -1.79 7.35
CA ALA A 100 -1.59 -0.89 7.84
C ALA A 100 -1.07 -1.31 9.22
N ALA A 101 -1.97 -1.69 10.14
CA ALA A 101 -1.58 -2.23 11.44
C ALA A 101 -0.78 -3.53 11.30
N GLN A 102 -1.15 -4.42 10.36
CA GLN A 102 -0.39 -5.65 10.10
C GLN A 102 0.99 -5.38 9.49
N VAL A 103 1.13 -4.36 8.63
CA VAL A 103 2.43 -3.90 8.12
C VAL A 103 3.30 -3.40 9.27
N GLN A 104 2.75 -2.55 10.14
CA GLN A 104 3.47 -2.02 11.31
C GLN A 104 3.89 -3.16 12.26
N ASN A 105 2.99 -4.08 12.58
CA ASN A 105 3.30 -5.24 13.42
C ASN A 105 4.42 -6.12 12.81
N THR A 106 4.42 -6.25 11.48
CA THR A 106 5.47 -6.96 10.75
C THR A 106 6.82 -6.25 10.87
N LEU A 107 6.85 -4.94 10.66
CA LEU A 107 8.08 -4.13 10.77
C LEU A 107 8.64 -4.11 12.19
N ALA A 108 7.77 -4.08 13.21
CA ALA A 108 8.16 -4.03 14.62
C ALA A 108 8.98 -5.28 15.05
N LYS A 109 8.76 -6.42 14.39
CA LYS A 109 9.49 -7.67 14.65
C LYS A 109 10.95 -7.63 14.19
N HIS A 110 11.30 -6.77 13.24
CA HIS A 110 12.62 -6.78 12.59
C HIS A 110 13.66 -5.89 13.29
N LYS A 111 13.22 -4.99 14.20
CA LYS A 111 14.04 -4.19 15.14
C LYS A 111 15.35 -3.58 14.60
N ASN A 112 15.42 -3.27 13.31
CA ASN A 112 16.60 -2.66 12.67
C ASN A 112 16.28 -1.25 12.16
N ALA A 113 17.32 -0.45 11.91
CA ALA A 113 17.18 0.95 11.49
C ALA A 113 16.31 1.11 10.22
N ASN A 114 16.47 0.20 9.26
CA ASN A 114 15.66 0.21 8.03
C ASN A 114 14.19 -0.07 8.33
N ALA A 115 13.89 -1.07 9.17
CA ALA A 115 12.52 -1.37 9.60
C ALA A 115 11.89 -0.18 10.34
N GLY A 116 12.65 0.51 11.20
CA GLY A 116 12.22 1.72 11.89
C GLY A 116 11.93 2.89 10.94
N HIS A 117 12.80 3.09 9.94
CA HIS A 117 12.56 4.07 8.88
C HIS A 117 11.26 3.78 8.12
N TRP A 118 11.05 2.54 7.67
CA TRP A 118 9.82 2.14 6.99
C TRP A 118 8.59 2.25 7.88
N MET A 119 8.72 1.96 9.18
CA MET A 119 7.64 2.12 10.16
C MET A 119 7.12 3.56 10.16
N ASN A 120 8.02 4.53 10.24
CA ASN A 120 7.67 5.94 10.29
C ASN A 120 6.99 6.39 8.98
N GLN A 121 7.51 5.96 7.82
CA GLN A 121 6.89 6.28 6.54
C GLN A 121 5.50 5.64 6.37
N VAL A 122 5.32 4.39 6.81
CA VAL A 122 4.01 3.71 6.82
C VAL A 122 3.03 4.46 7.71
N ASP A 123 3.44 4.83 8.93
CA ASP A 123 2.60 5.57 9.88
C ASP A 123 2.16 6.93 9.31
N HIS A 124 3.10 7.73 8.82
CA HIS A 124 2.80 9.04 8.23
C HIS A 124 1.87 8.93 7.02
N THR A 125 2.12 7.96 6.13
CA THR A 125 1.28 7.74 4.94
C THR A 125 -0.14 7.37 5.33
N THR A 126 -0.27 6.45 6.29
CA THR A 126 -1.58 6.00 6.81
C THR A 126 -2.35 7.16 7.45
N ARG A 127 -1.68 7.98 8.27
CA ARG A 127 -2.28 9.17 8.89
C ARG A 127 -2.76 10.19 7.87
N MET A 128 -1.98 10.44 6.81
CA MET A 128 -2.38 11.39 5.77
C MET A 128 -3.62 10.92 5.00
N ILE A 129 -3.66 9.63 4.62
CA ILE A 129 -4.82 9.05 3.95
C ILE A 129 -6.05 9.10 4.86
N ASN A 130 -5.91 8.74 6.14
CA ASN A 130 -7.00 8.83 7.12
C ASN A 130 -7.46 10.27 7.34
N PHE A 131 -6.54 11.25 7.34
CA PHE A 131 -6.89 12.66 7.44
C PHE A 131 -7.81 13.09 6.31
N LEU A 132 -7.50 12.70 5.06
CA LEU A 132 -8.36 12.99 3.91
C LEU A 132 -9.79 12.43 4.09
N TRP A 133 -9.93 11.24 4.65
CA TRP A 133 -11.25 10.64 4.92
C TRP A 133 -12.02 11.32 6.04
N ASN A 134 -11.31 11.85 7.04
CA ASN A 134 -11.92 12.54 8.18
C ASN A 134 -12.41 13.93 7.78
N VAL A 135 -11.64 14.68 6.99
CA VAL A 135 -12.06 16.01 6.51
C VAL A 135 -13.14 15.96 5.43
N ASN A 136 -13.28 14.84 4.72
CA ASN A 136 -14.32 14.63 3.71
C ASN A 136 -15.64 14.11 4.30
N GLN A 137 -15.79 14.08 5.63
CA GLN A 137 -17.10 13.83 6.23
C GLN A 137 -17.95 15.10 6.12
N PRO A 138 -19.24 15.01 5.75
CA PRO A 138 -20.13 16.16 5.85
C PRO A 138 -20.08 16.64 7.31
N VAL A 139 -19.76 17.92 7.50
CA VAL A 139 -19.94 18.57 8.81
C VAL A 139 -21.41 18.39 9.11
N ALA A 140 -21.73 17.60 10.14
CA ALA A 140 -23.09 17.54 10.64
C ALA A 140 -23.49 18.97 10.95
N GLU A 141 -24.38 19.54 10.14
CA GLU A 141 -24.99 20.82 10.38
C GLU A 141 -25.58 20.69 11.79
N ALA A 142 -24.95 21.39 12.74
CA ALA A 142 -25.43 21.40 14.11
C ALA A 142 -26.88 21.85 14.02
N ALA A 143 -27.81 20.94 14.34
CA ALA A 143 -29.23 21.27 14.36
C ALA A 143 -29.36 22.50 15.22
N ASP A 144 -29.69 23.63 14.58
CA ASP A 144 -29.98 24.88 15.25
C ASP A 144 -31.18 24.58 16.15
N ILE A 145 -30.90 24.38 17.44
CA ILE A 145 -31.95 24.19 18.44
C ILE A 145 -32.57 25.57 18.60
N GLN A 146 -33.83 25.66 18.16
CA GLN A 146 -34.71 26.84 18.15
C GLN A 146 -34.60 27.75 19.37
#